data_AF-A0A7S3BY28-F1
#
_entry.id   AF-A0A7S3BY28-F1
#
_cell.length_a   1.000
_cell.length_b   1.000
_cell.length_c   1.000
_cell.angle_alpha   90.00
_cell.angle_beta   90.00
_cell.angle_gamma   90.00
#
_symmetry.space_group_name_H-M   'P 1'
#
loop_
_entity.id
_entity.type
_entity.pdbx_description
1 polymer ?
#
loop_
_entity_poly.entity_id
_entity_poly.type
_entity_poly.pdbx_seq_one_letter_code
_entity_poly.pdbx_strand_id
1 'polypeptide(L)'
;MRAAARAQARAAEAEDPIHSGAWPRRVRRLAGEPGEPPHAPHAEVRYSLFGGSVARFGATVEDKVDYSGEGAFDKFFLQFFARAMAERMGEKDVPESFDDFVELSRKVVARFDAKGCGEMTLGILRDVMPPGTPTVFRFLFPPSKFGCEANAWVTTQFFSFLVGPSSVTEATVNDTVEAKREGRPQTIRSRVHVTKCRWLEQSGCVASCQSMCKHPTQDFFNNEFGLPLTMNPNYETLSCELVFGQSPPSQEEDIASAEGCLSSCNTGVGVGTDAPCHQLPNTAAYLARLEEARAVRDEQESA
;
A
#
# COMPACT_ATOMS: atom_id res chain seq x y z
N MET A 1 1.77 -1.11 37.43
CA MET A 1 1.21 -0.04 36.56
C MET A 1 2.28 0.73 35.79
N ARG A 2 3.30 1.36 36.42
CA ARG A 2 4.34 2.12 35.69
C ARG A 2 5.20 1.30 34.70
N ALA A 3 5.45 0.02 34.99
CA ALA A 3 6.20 -0.86 34.09
C ALA A 3 5.39 -1.25 32.83
N ALA A 4 4.08 -1.49 32.98
CA ALA A 4 3.18 -1.77 31.86
C ALA A 4 3.00 -0.53 30.95
N ALA A 5 2.85 0.66 31.54
CA ALA A 5 2.79 1.92 30.80
C ALA A 5 4.10 2.23 30.05
N ARG A 6 5.27 1.89 30.62
CA ARG A 6 6.57 2.02 29.94
C ARG A 6 6.78 0.97 28.85
N ALA A 7 6.23 -0.24 29.02
CA ALA A 7 6.26 -1.26 27.98
C ALA A 7 5.33 -0.91 26.82
N GLN A 8 4.15 -0.34 27.11
CA GLN A 8 3.24 0.20 26.10
C GLN A 8 3.82 1.41 25.39
N ALA A 9 4.48 2.33 26.10
CA ALA A 9 5.17 3.47 25.48
C ALA A 9 6.33 3.03 24.58
N ARG A 10 7.14 2.05 25.00
CA ARG A 10 8.23 1.49 24.17
C ARG A 10 7.72 0.67 22.98
N ALA A 11 6.59 -0.01 23.13
CA ALA A 11 5.94 -0.69 22.01
C ALA A 11 5.40 0.34 21.01
N ALA A 12 4.79 1.44 21.48
CA ALA A 12 4.35 2.55 20.65
C ALA A 12 5.53 3.31 19.98
N GLU A 13 6.66 3.49 20.67
CA GLU A 13 7.90 4.06 20.08
C GLU A 13 8.54 3.12 19.04
N ALA A 14 8.43 1.80 19.21
CA ALA A 14 8.89 0.83 18.21
C ALA A 14 7.90 0.70 17.02
N GLU A 15 6.65 1.13 17.19
CA GLU A 15 5.59 1.21 16.18
C GLU A 15 5.53 2.60 15.51
N ASP A 16 6.37 3.56 15.93
CA ASP A 16 6.46 4.87 15.29
C ASP A 16 7.01 4.72 13.87
N PRO A 17 6.31 5.22 12.83
CA PRO A 17 6.84 5.26 11.47
C PRO A 17 8.25 5.89 11.38
N ILE A 18 8.60 6.76 12.33
CA ILE A 18 9.93 7.37 12.51
C ILE A 18 11.02 6.33 12.77
N HIS A 19 10.71 5.22 13.45
CA HIS A 19 11.68 4.17 13.82
C HIS A 19 11.67 2.92 12.91
N SER A 20 10.66 2.77 12.04
CA SER A 20 10.54 1.62 11.11
C SER A 20 11.28 1.80 9.77
N GLY A 21 11.89 2.97 9.52
CA GLY A 21 12.58 3.26 8.28
C GLY A 21 11.67 3.62 7.09
N ALA A 22 10.36 3.72 7.33
CA ALA A 22 9.37 4.24 6.37
C ALA A 22 9.35 5.79 6.41
N TRP A 23 10.48 6.40 6.07
CA TRP A 23 10.55 7.86 5.99
C TRP A 23 9.96 8.34 4.67
N PRO A 24 9.23 9.47 4.65
CA PRO A 24 8.92 10.13 3.41
C PRO A 24 10.20 10.44 2.63
N ARG A 25 10.20 10.33 1.29
CA ARG A 25 11.36 10.62 0.40
C ARG A 25 12.11 11.92 0.73
N ARG A 26 11.40 12.86 1.34
CA ARG A 26 11.88 14.17 1.78
C ARG A 26 12.78 14.09 3.02
N VAL A 27 12.49 13.21 3.98
CA VAL A 27 13.17 13.21 5.29
C VAL A 27 14.53 12.53 5.20
N ARG A 28 14.69 11.46 4.43
CA ARG A 28 16.00 10.83 4.18
C ARG A 28 16.89 11.61 3.23
N ARG A 29 16.34 12.31 2.22
CA ARG A 29 17.14 13.22 1.38
C ARG A 29 17.78 14.35 2.16
N LEU A 30 17.10 14.85 3.20
CA LEU A 30 17.69 15.81 4.13
C LEU A 30 18.80 15.20 5.00
N ALA A 31 18.81 13.88 5.19
CA ALA A 31 19.81 13.13 5.95
C ALA A 31 20.96 12.54 5.09
N GLY A 32 20.87 12.57 3.76
CA GLY A 32 21.96 12.22 2.85
C GLY A 32 22.21 10.72 2.61
N GLU A 33 21.27 9.83 2.95
CA GLU A 33 21.46 8.38 2.82
C GLU A 33 20.87 7.81 1.50
N PRO A 34 21.65 7.09 0.66
CA PRO A 34 21.12 6.34 -0.47
C PRO A 34 20.39 5.08 0.00
N GLY A 35 19.21 4.81 -0.57
CA GLY A 35 18.42 3.63 -0.24
C GLY A 35 19.03 2.33 -0.76
N GLU A 36 19.10 1.30 0.08
CA GLU A 36 19.56 -0.03 -0.30
C GLU A 36 18.46 -0.79 -1.07
N PRO A 37 18.79 -1.54 -2.15
CA PRO A 37 17.78 -2.29 -2.89
C PRO A 37 17.11 -3.37 -2.02
N PRO A 38 15.78 -3.55 -2.13
CA PRO A 38 15.04 -4.51 -1.30
C PRO A 38 15.30 -5.98 -1.71
N HIS A 39 16.11 -6.23 -2.74
CA HIS A 39 16.41 -7.54 -3.31
C HIS A 39 17.88 -7.65 -3.72
N ALA A 40 18.39 -8.89 -3.81
CA ALA A 40 19.71 -9.14 -4.38
C ALA A 40 19.73 -8.74 -5.87
N PRO A 41 20.79 -8.06 -6.35
CA PRO A 41 20.86 -7.61 -7.74
C PRO A 41 20.69 -8.79 -8.72
N HIS A 42 19.91 -8.57 -9.78
CA HIS A 42 19.59 -9.58 -10.81
C HIS A 42 18.79 -10.80 -10.34
N ALA A 43 18.01 -10.68 -9.26
CA ALA A 43 17.18 -11.79 -8.78
C ALA A 43 16.06 -12.16 -9.77
N GLU A 44 15.91 -13.47 -10.04
CA GLU A 44 14.70 -14.04 -10.63
C GLU A 44 13.84 -14.63 -9.51
N VAL A 45 12.58 -14.17 -9.40
CA VAL A 45 11.67 -14.56 -8.33
C VAL A 45 10.42 -15.18 -8.94
N ARG A 46 10.12 -16.43 -8.54
CA ARG A 46 8.86 -17.09 -8.83
C ARG A 46 7.80 -16.67 -7.83
N TYR A 47 6.61 -16.35 -8.31
CA TYR A 47 5.51 -15.87 -7.49
C TYR A 47 4.16 -16.29 -8.07
N SER A 48 3.07 -15.85 -7.43
CA SER A 48 1.69 -16.24 -7.74
C SER A 48 1.42 -17.72 -7.42
N LEU A 49 0.21 -18.18 -7.76
CA LEU A 49 -0.31 -19.49 -7.46
C LEU A 49 0.67 -20.59 -7.91
N PHE A 50 1.26 -21.26 -6.92
CA PHE A 50 2.29 -22.30 -7.10
C PHE A 50 3.53 -21.88 -7.92
N GLY A 51 3.90 -20.59 -7.90
CA GLY A 51 5.07 -20.09 -8.62
C GLY A 51 4.87 -20.04 -10.14
N GLY A 52 3.62 -19.86 -10.58
CA GLY A 52 3.22 -19.83 -11.99
C GLY A 52 3.67 -18.60 -12.77
N SER A 53 4.16 -17.56 -12.08
CA SER A 53 4.70 -16.34 -12.69
C SER A 53 6.15 -16.10 -12.28
N VAL A 54 6.88 -15.36 -13.11
CA VAL A 54 8.29 -15.01 -12.89
C VAL A 54 8.48 -13.50 -13.04
N ALA A 55 9.11 -12.89 -12.03
CA ALA A 55 9.57 -11.51 -12.06
C ALA A 55 11.11 -11.49 -12.09
N ARG A 56 11.68 -10.66 -12.96
CA ARG A 56 13.14 -10.48 -13.05
C ARG A 56 13.50 -9.07 -12.65
N PHE A 57 14.26 -8.97 -11.57
CA PHE A 57 14.68 -7.71 -10.99
C PHE A 57 16.01 -7.26 -11.60
N GLY A 58 16.17 -5.95 -11.75
CA GLY A 58 17.45 -5.36 -12.15
C GLY A 58 18.47 -5.34 -11.01
N ALA A 59 19.58 -4.63 -11.26
CA ALA A 59 20.64 -4.44 -10.28
C ALA A 59 20.25 -3.41 -9.21
N THR A 60 19.46 -2.39 -9.58
CA THR A 60 19.10 -1.28 -8.68
C THR A 60 17.60 -1.15 -8.49
N VAL A 61 17.19 -0.24 -7.59
CA VAL A 61 15.77 0.09 -7.33
C VAL A 61 15.15 0.80 -8.53
N GLU A 62 15.93 1.55 -9.30
CA GLU A 62 15.47 2.30 -10.46
C GLU A 62 15.15 1.40 -11.65
N ASP A 63 15.77 0.23 -11.73
CA ASP A 63 15.55 -0.72 -12.82
C ASP A 63 14.10 -1.26 -12.81
N LYS A 64 13.38 -1.11 -13.93
CA LYS A 64 12.02 -1.66 -14.10
C LYS A 64 12.07 -3.18 -13.99
N VAL A 65 11.16 -3.75 -13.21
CA VAL A 65 11.04 -5.21 -13.11
C VAL A 65 10.39 -5.77 -14.36
N ASP A 66 10.97 -6.83 -14.92
CA ASP A 66 10.42 -7.56 -16.06
C ASP A 66 9.38 -8.59 -15.58
N TYR A 67 8.13 -8.38 -16.00
CA TYR A 67 6.98 -9.24 -15.73
C TYR A 67 6.53 -10.04 -16.97
N SER A 68 7.34 -10.14 -18.03
CA SER A 68 7.00 -10.93 -19.22
C SER A 68 6.72 -12.41 -18.93
N GLY A 69 7.23 -12.91 -17.79
CA GLY A 69 7.00 -14.27 -17.29
C GLY A 69 5.66 -14.51 -16.61
N GLU A 70 4.64 -13.68 -16.84
CA GLU A 70 3.29 -13.85 -16.28
C GLU A 70 2.59 -15.13 -16.73
N GLY A 71 2.13 -15.91 -15.76
CA GLY A 71 1.34 -17.11 -15.96
C GLY A 71 -0.10 -16.82 -16.41
N ALA A 72 -0.80 -17.87 -16.85
CA ALA A 72 -2.19 -17.75 -17.32
C ALA A 72 -3.16 -17.31 -16.21
N PHE A 73 -2.89 -17.69 -14.96
CA PHE A 73 -3.69 -17.29 -13.80
C PHE A 73 -3.66 -15.76 -13.62
N ASP A 74 -2.47 -15.17 -13.57
CA ASP A 74 -2.30 -13.72 -13.41
C ASP A 74 -2.94 -12.95 -14.55
N LYS A 75 -2.76 -13.41 -15.80
CA LYS A 75 -3.37 -12.81 -16.98
C LYS A 75 -4.90 -12.84 -16.93
N PHE A 76 -5.48 -13.96 -16.51
CA PHE A 76 -6.93 -14.09 -16.36
C PHE A 76 -7.48 -13.10 -15.33
N PHE A 77 -6.89 -13.03 -14.14
CA PHE A 77 -7.35 -12.12 -13.09
C PHE A 77 -7.11 -10.65 -13.45
N LEU A 78 -5.99 -10.34 -14.11
CA LEU A 78 -5.74 -9.01 -14.66
C LEU A 78 -6.84 -8.60 -15.65
N GLN A 79 -7.15 -9.46 -16.62
CA GLN A 79 -8.19 -9.19 -17.61
C GLN A 79 -9.57 -9.03 -16.95
N PHE A 80 -9.88 -9.86 -15.96
CA PHE A 80 -11.14 -9.77 -15.20
C PHE A 80 -11.25 -8.43 -14.47
N PHE A 81 -10.19 -8.01 -13.76
CA PHE A 81 -10.17 -6.75 -13.02
C PHE A 81 -10.17 -5.53 -13.95
N ALA A 82 -9.41 -5.60 -15.04
CA ALA A 82 -9.32 -4.56 -16.07
C ALA A 82 -10.67 -4.35 -16.77
N ARG A 83 -11.41 -5.44 -17.03
CA ARG A 83 -12.76 -5.36 -17.59
C ARG A 83 -13.72 -4.62 -16.67
N ALA A 84 -13.73 -4.93 -15.37
CA ALA A 84 -14.58 -4.23 -14.41
C ALA A 84 -14.26 -2.72 -14.35
N MET A 85 -12.97 -2.35 -14.44
CA MET A 85 -12.56 -0.94 -14.53
C MET A 85 -13.05 -0.28 -15.84
N ALA A 86 -12.89 -0.95 -16.99
CA ALA A 86 -13.29 -0.41 -18.29
C ALA A 86 -14.81 -0.18 -18.37
N GLU A 87 -15.61 -1.16 -17.91
CA GLU A 87 -17.06 -1.06 -17.88
C GLU A 87 -17.54 0.12 -17.01
N ARG A 88 -16.92 0.33 -15.84
CA ARG A 88 -17.23 1.48 -14.96
C ARG A 88 -16.81 2.83 -15.56
N MET A 89 -15.72 2.85 -16.30
CA MET A 89 -15.27 4.05 -17.01
C MET A 89 -16.09 4.34 -18.27
N GLY A 90 -16.93 3.39 -18.70
CA GLY A 90 -17.66 3.47 -19.97
C GLY A 90 -16.77 3.30 -21.20
N GLU A 91 -15.60 2.67 -21.02
CA GLU A 91 -14.64 2.39 -22.08
C GLU A 91 -15.04 1.09 -22.79
N LYS A 92 -14.92 1.08 -24.13
CA LYS A 92 -15.27 -0.09 -24.95
C LYS A 92 -14.14 -1.10 -25.01
N ASP A 93 -12.91 -0.60 -24.98
CA ASP A 93 -11.71 -1.41 -25.10
C ASP A 93 -11.27 -1.85 -23.70
N VAL A 94 -11.20 -3.17 -23.50
CA VAL A 94 -10.72 -3.77 -22.25
C VAL A 94 -9.19 -3.86 -22.34
N PRO A 95 -8.45 -3.39 -21.32
CA PRO A 95 -7.00 -3.55 -21.29
C PRO A 95 -6.54 -5.01 -21.46
N GLU A 96 -5.60 -5.24 -22.38
CA GLU A 96 -5.05 -6.58 -22.67
C GLU A 96 -3.73 -6.84 -21.94
N SER A 97 -3.04 -5.77 -21.56
CA SER A 97 -1.79 -5.81 -20.80
C SER A 97 -1.89 -4.99 -19.52
N PHE A 98 -0.90 -5.16 -18.63
CA PHE A 98 -0.82 -4.34 -17.43
C PHE A 98 -0.49 -2.88 -17.75
N ASP A 99 0.30 -2.62 -18.79
CA ASP A 99 0.59 -1.25 -19.23
C ASP A 99 -0.71 -0.56 -19.72
N ASP A 100 -1.57 -1.27 -20.45
CA ASP A 100 -2.90 -0.77 -20.85
C ASP A 100 -3.80 -0.52 -19.63
N PHE A 101 -3.73 -1.40 -18.62
CA PHE A 101 -4.49 -1.25 -17.37
C PHE A 101 -4.03 -0.01 -16.59
N VAL A 102 -2.72 0.24 -16.55
CA VAL A 102 -2.16 1.48 -15.98
C VAL A 102 -2.63 2.70 -16.76
N GLU A 103 -2.68 2.64 -18.09
CA GLU A 103 -3.15 3.76 -18.91
C GLU A 103 -4.63 4.07 -18.66
N LEU A 104 -5.48 3.05 -18.54
CA LEU A 104 -6.87 3.22 -18.14
C LEU A 104 -6.97 3.87 -16.74
N SER A 105 -6.12 3.46 -15.80
CA SER A 105 -6.08 4.08 -14.46
C SER A 105 -5.68 5.55 -14.48
N ARG A 106 -4.78 5.97 -15.39
CA ARG A 106 -4.41 7.38 -15.55
C ARG A 106 -5.60 8.21 -16.02
N LYS A 107 -6.48 7.66 -16.86
CA LYS A 107 -7.74 8.31 -17.24
C LYS A 107 -8.66 8.51 -16.04
N VAL A 108 -8.68 7.57 -15.09
CA VAL A 108 -9.44 7.71 -13.83
C VAL A 108 -8.90 8.88 -13.03
N VAL A 109 -7.60 8.88 -12.75
CA VAL A 109 -6.94 9.94 -11.95
C VAL A 109 -7.06 11.31 -12.61
N ALA A 110 -7.08 11.38 -13.94
CA ALA A 110 -7.32 12.63 -14.66
C ALA A 110 -8.78 13.10 -14.60
N ARG A 111 -9.73 12.19 -14.39
CA ARG A 111 -11.18 12.47 -14.44
C ARG A 111 -11.79 12.77 -13.06
N PHE A 112 -11.25 12.17 -12.01
CA PHE A 112 -11.82 12.22 -10.66
C PHE A 112 -10.82 12.76 -9.64
N ASP A 113 -11.32 13.37 -8.58
CA ASP A 113 -10.52 13.68 -7.40
C ASP A 113 -10.18 12.40 -6.61
N ALA A 114 -9.38 12.53 -5.55
CA ALA A 114 -8.96 11.39 -4.73
C ALA A 114 -10.14 10.57 -4.19
N LYS A 115 -11.23 11.24 -3.80
CA LYS A 115 -12.44 10.59 -3.30
C LYS A 115 -13.14 9.80 -4.41
N GLY A 116 -13.38 10.42 -5.55
CA GLY A 116 -14.01 9.78 -6.70
C GLY A 116 -13.19 8.61 -7.26
N CYS A 117 -11.87 8.73 -7.28
CA CYS A 117 -10.97 7.61 -7.58
C CYS A 117 -11.21 6.44 -6.62
N GLY A 118 -11.33 6.73 -5.32
CA GLY A 118 -11.55 5.70 -4.32
C GLY A 118 -12.91 5.04 -4.40
N GLU A 119 -13.97 5.81 -4.64
CA GLU A 119 -15.33 5.30 -4.89
C GLU A 119 -15.38 4.42 -6.14
N MET A 120 -14.65 4.80 -7.19
CA MET A 120 -14.52 4.00 -8.42
C MET A 120 -13.83 2.66 -8.13
N THR A 121 -12.69 2.66 -7.43
CA THR A 121 -12.01 1.41 -7.05
C THR A 121 -12.86 0.54 -6.14
N LEU A 122 -13.51 1.10 -5.10
CA LEU A 122 -14.42 0.34 -4.24
C LEU A 122 -15.54 -0.31 -5.06
N GLY A 123 -16.04 0.41 -6.05
CA GLY A 123 -16.96 -0.14 -7.03
C GLY A 123 -16.41 -1.35 -7.77
N ILE A 124 -15.18 -1.27 -8.31
CA ILE A 124 -14.52 -2.41 -8.97
C ILE A 124 -14.41 -3.59 -8.00
N LEU A 125 -13.95 -3.35 -6.77
CA LEU A 125 -13.80 -4.39 -5.75
C LEU A 125 -15.13 -5.09 -5.43
N ARG A 126 -16.25 -4.38 -5.49
CA ARG A 126 -17.58 -4.98 -5.33
C ARG A 126 -18.01 -5.80 -6.55
N ASP A 127 -17.74 -5.32 -7.76
CA ASP A 127 -18.16 -6.00 -9.00
C ASP A 127 -17.38 -7.29 -9.26
N VAL A 128 -16.11 -7.33 -8.87
CA VAL A 128 -15.28 -8.54 -9.01
C VAL A 128 -15.62 -9.62 -7.99
N MET A 129 -16.36 -9.27 -6.92
CA MET A 129 -16.76 -10.20 -5.89
C MET A 129 -18.17 -10.74 -6.14
N PRO A 130 -18.40 -12.06 -5.95
CA PRO A 130 -19.75 -12.60 -6.01
C PRO A 130 -20.71 -11.92 -5.00
N PRO A 131 -22.03 -11.89 -5.27
CA PRO A 131 -23.01 -11.37 -4.33
C PRO A 131 -22.95 -12.11 -2.99
N GLY A 132 -22.97 -11.36 -1.88
CA GLY A 132 -22.94 -11.92 -0.51
C GLY A 132 -21.54 -12.28 0.00
N THR A 133 -20.49 -12.09 -0.78
CA THR A 133 -19.12 -12.38 -0.34
C THR A 133 -18.70 -11.68 0.95
N PRO A 134 -19.00 -10.39 1.20
CA PRO A 134 -18.63 -9.75 2.47
C PRO A 134 -19.18 -10.48 3.70
N THR A 135 -20.42 -10.98 3.63
CA THR A 135 -21.05 -11.72 4.74
C THR A 135 -20.34 -13.04 4.98
N VAL A 136 -20.06 -13.80 3.92
CA VAL A 136 -19.34 -15.08 4.01
C VAL A 136 -17.91 -14.85 4.50
N PHE A 137 -17.25 -13.80 4.01
CA PHE A 137 -15.90 -13.44 4.40
C PHE A 137 -15.80 -13.15 5.90
N ARG A 138 -16.69 -12.31 6.44
CA ARG A 138 -16.73 -11.98 7.89
C ARG A 138 -16.92 -13.21 8.77
N PHE A 139 -17.66 -14.21 8.26
CA PHE A 139 -17.88 -15.46 8.97
C PHE A 139 -16.63 -16.37 8.94
N LEU A 140 -15.99 -16.52 7.78
CA LEU A 140 -14.82 -17.39 7.61
C LEU A 140 -13.53 -16.80 8.20
N PHE A 141 -13.38 -15.48 8.13
CA PHE A 141 -12.18 -14.76 8.50
C PHE A 141 -12.51 -13.62 9.49
N PRO A 142 -12.97 -13.95 10.71
CA PRO A 142 -13.10 -12.93 11.75
C PRO A 142 -11.73 -12.28 12.04
N PRO A 143 -11.69 -11.10 12.68
CA PRO A 143 -10.46 -10.39 13.02
C PRO A 143 -9.68 -11.08 14.15
N SER A 144 -9.31 -12.33 13.93
CA SER A 144 -8.54 -13.21 14.81
C SER A 144 -7.14 -13.43 14.26
N LYS A 145 -6.26 -14.07 15.05
CA LYS A 145 -4.95 -14.52 14.56
C LYS A 145 -5.07 -15.31 13.26
N PHE A 146 -5.99 -16.29 13.24
CA PHE A 146 -6.23 -17.12 12.06
C PHE A 146 -6.69 -16.30 10.85
N GLY A 147 -7.67 -15.40 11.04
CA GLY A 147 -8.18 -14.58 9.94
C GLY A 147 -7.10 -13.69 9.32
N CYS A 148 -6.24 -13.11 10.15
CA CYS A 148 -5.13 -12.27 9.69
C CYS A 148 -4.04 -13.07 8.97
N GLU A 149 -3.60 -14.20 9.52
CA GLU A 149 -2.57 -15.07 8.92
C GLU A 149 -3.07 -15.69 7.60
N ALA A 150 -4.32 -16.14 7.56
CA ALA A 150 -4.94 -16.69 6.36
C ALA A 150 -5.04 -15.64 5.24
N ASN A 151 -5.47 -14.41 5.56
CA ASN A 151 -5.57 -13.35 4.56
C ASN A 151 -4.22 -12.84 4.09
N ALA A 152 -3.21 -12.78 4.96
CA ALA A 152 -1.84 -12.49 4.54
C ALA A 152 -1.36 -13.53 3.52
N TRP A 153 -1.57 -14.82 3.80
CA TRP A 153 -1.23 -15.88 2.87
C TRP A 153 -2.02 -15.79 1.56
N VAL A 154 -3.35 -15.68 1.62
CA VAL A 154 -4.22 -15.55 0.42
C VAL A 154 -3.80 -14.36 -0.44
N THR A 155 -3.46 -13.23 0.18
CA THR A 155 -2.99 -12.02 -0.50
C THR A 155 -1.76 -12.30 -1.36
N THR A 156 -0.76 -13.02 -0.81
CA THR A 156 0.45 -13.38 -1.57
C THR A 156 0.19 -14.29 -2.77
N GLN A 157 -0.88 -15.09 -2.73
CA GLN A 157 -1.20 -16.03 -3.81
C GLN A 157 -2.08 -15.38 -4.88
N PHE A 158 -3.16 -14.70 -4.47
CA PHE A 158 -4.23 -14.27 -5.37
C PHE A 158 -4.14 -12.82 -5.84
N PHE A 159 -3.38 -11.95 -5.16
CA PHE A 159 -3.27 -10.53 -5.51
C PHE A 159 -1.91 -10.16 -6.10
N SER A 160 -1.01 -11.13 -6.19
CA SER A 160 0.34 -10.92 -6.74
C SER A 160 0.35 -10.54 -8.23
N PHE A 161 -0.71 -10.82 -8.99
CA PHE A 161 -0.86 -10.33 -10.35
C PHE A 161 -0.88 -8.78 -10.43
N LEU A 162 -1.42 -8.11 -9.40
CA LEU A 162 -1.47 -6.65 -9.32
C LEU A 162 -0.19 -6.04 -8.74
N VAL A 163 0.33 -6.64 -7.67
CA VAL A 163 1.39 -6.02 -6.87
C VAL A 163 2.77 -6.64 -7.09
N GLY A 164 2.86 -7.81 -7.71
CA GLY A 164 4.11 -8.54 -7.93
C GLY A 164 4.51 -9.47 -6.77
N PRO A 165 5.78 -9.93 -6.75
CA PRO A 165 6.30 -10.82 -5.72
C PRO A 165 6.11 -10.28 -4.30
N SER A 166 5.61 -11.14 -3.43
CA SER A 166 5.38 -10.81 -2.03
C SER A 166 5.57 -12.01 -1.12
N SER A 167 5.85 -11.76 0.15
CA SER A 167 6.07 -12.78 1.17
C SER A 167 5.39 -12.42 2.48
N VAL A 168 5.06 -13.43 3.28
CA VAL A 168 4.45 -13.23 4.60
C VAL A 168 5.52 -13.18 5.67
N THR A 169 5.57 -12.11 6.44
CA THR A 169 6.44 -11.89 7.59
C THR A 169 5.63 -11.64 8.86
N GLU A 170 6.31 -11.56 10.01
CA GLU A 170 5.68 -11.27 11.30
C GLU A 170 5.40 -9.78 11.47
N ALA A 171 4.27 -9.46 12.10
CA ALA A 171 3.95 -8.13 12.59
C ALA A 171 3.38 -8.21 14.00
N THR A 172 3.66 -7.17 14.77
CA THR A 172 3.01 -6.91 16.05
C THR A 172 1.72 -6.14 15.77
N VAL A 173 0.59 -6.68 16.21
CA VAL A 173 -0.74 -6.16 15.88
C VAL A 173 -1.62 -6.05 17.11
N ASN A 174 -2.52 -5.06 17.08
CA ASN A 174 -3.30 -4.62 18.24
C ASN A 174 -4.81 -4.83 18.06
N ASP A 175 -5.30 -5.07 16.83
CA ASP A 175 -6.74 -5.07 16.55
C ASP A 175 -7.38 -6.44 16.46
N THR A 176 -6.62 -7.52 16.67
CA THR A 176 -7.18 -8.87 16.76
C THR A 176 -8.05 -9.03 18.00
N VAL A 177 -9.02 -9.95 17.93
CA VAL A 177 -9.87 -10.33 19.07
C VAL A 177 -9.00 -10.81 20.24
N GLU A 178 -7.94 -11.55 19.97
CA GLU A 178 -7.00 -12.02 20.99
C GLU A 178 -6.22 -10.87 21.63
N ALA A 179 -5.70 -9.91 20.83
CA ALA A 179 -5.01 -8.73 21.35
C ALA A 179 -5.92 -7.89 22.25
N LYS A 180 -7.15 -7.65 21.81
CA LYS A 180 -8.16 -6.89 22.56
C LYS A 180 -8.58 -7.60 23.85
N ARG A 181 -8.79 -8.92 23.80
CA ARG A 181 -9.17 -9.72 24.98
C ARG A 181 -8.05 -9.76 26.02
N GLU A 182 -6.80 -9.84 25.58
CA GLU A 182 -5.63 -9.94 26.48
C GLU A 182 -5.09 -8.58 26.90
N GLY A 183 -5.55 -7.49 26.28
CA GLY A 183 -5.08 -6.12 26.56
C GLY A 183 -3.61 -5.91 26.19
N ARG A 184 -3.08 -6.69 25.23
CA ARG A 184 -1.68 -6.60 24.79
C ARG A 184 -1.54 -6.91 23.28
N PRO A 185 -0.53 -6.35 22.61
CA PRO A 185 -0.20 -6.69 21.23
C PRO A 185 0.09 -8.19 21.04
N GLN A 186 -0.16 -8.68 19.83
CA GLN A 186 0.18 -10.05 19.40
C GLN A 186 1.18 -10.00 18.24
N THR A 187 2.23 -10.81 18.27
CA THR A 187 3.14 -10.99 17.14
C THR A 187 2.68 -12.21 16.34
N ILE A 188 2.24 -11.99 15.10
CA ILE A 188 1.64 -13.02 14.23
C ILE A 188 2.13 -12.85 12.78
N ARG A 189 2.01 -13.90 11.95
CA ARG A 189 2.44 -13.85 10.53
C ARG A 189 1.40 -13.19 9.63
N SER A 190 1.13 -11.90 9.87
CA SER A 190 0.06 -11.15 9.20
C SER A 190 0.52 -10.00 8.32
N ARG A 191 1.84 -9.78 8.18
CA ARG A 191 2.39 -8.77 7.27
C ARG A 191 2.69 -9.41 5.92
N VAL A 192 2.14 -8.84 4.86
CA VAL A 192 2.55 -9.12 3.48
C VAL A 192 3.54 -8.04 3.08
N HIS A 193 4.78 -8.45 2.82
CA HIS A 193 5.80 -7.58 2.26
C HIS A 193 5.89 -7.79 0.75
N VAL A 194 5.52 -6.78 -0.02
CA VAL A 194 5.67 -6.72 -1.47
C VAL A 194 7.05 -6.13 -1.78
N THR A 195 7.93 -6.91 -2.40
CA THR A 195 9.34 -6.54 -2.61
C THR A 195 9.48 -5.26 -3.44
N LYS A 196 8.78 -5.22 -4.58
CA LYS A 196 8.63 -4.02 -5.41
C LYS A 196 7.24 -4.06 -6.03
N CYS A 197 6.40 -3.11 -5.64
CA CYS A 197 5.01 -3.06 -6.01
C CYS A 197 4.86 -2.69 -7.49
N ARG A 198 4.44 -3.65 -8.31
CA ARG A 198 4.22 -3.46 -9.75
C ARG A 198 3.28 -2.30 -10.05
N TRP A 199 2.18 -2.17 -9.29
CA TRP A 199 1.25 -1.05 -9.43
C TRP A 199 1.93 0.30 -9.19
N LEU A 200 2.65 0.43 -8.07
CA LEU A 200 3.33 1.68 -7.71
C LEU A 200 4.44 2.03 -8.71
N GLU A 201 5.25 1.05 -9.10
CA GLU A 201 6.32 1.21 -10.09
C GLU A 201 5.78 1.70 -11.43
N GLN A 202 4.76 1.04 -11.97
CA GLN A 202 4.30 1.29 -13.34
C GLN A 202 3.31 2.46 -13.45
N SER A 203 2.47 2.68 -12.42
CA SER A 203 1.66 3.90 -12.36
C SER A 203 2.52 5.15 -12.14
N GLY A 204 3.65 5.00 -11.41
CA GLY A 204 4.59 6.07 -11.16
C GLY A 204 3.98 7.26 -10.41
N CYS A 205 2.85 7.08 -9.71
CA CYS A 205 2.05 8.18 -9.19
C CYS A 205 1.57 7.91 -7.76
N VAL A 206 1.95 8.79 -6.82
CA VAL A 206 1.52 8.75 -5.42
C VAL A 206 0.00 8.84 -5.30
N ALA A 207 -0.65 9.72 -6.07
CA ALA A 207 -2.11 9.85 -6.04
C ALA A 207 -2.83 8.58 -6.53
N SER A 208 -2.29 7.90 -7.55
CA SER A 208 -2.83 6.62 -8.02
C SER A 208 -2.66 5.53 -6.96
N CYS A 209 -1.46 5.42 -6.38
CA CYS A 209 -1.19 4.47 -5.29
C CYS A 209 -2.14 4.68 -4.11
N GLN A 210 -2.33 5.92 -3.67
CA GLN A 210 -3.17 6.21 -2.51
C GLN A 210 -4.66 6.10 -2.80
N SER A 211 -5.12 6.77 -3.84
CA SER A 211 -6.55 6.95 -4.12
C SER A 211 -7.17 5.76 -4.84
N MET A 212 -6.37 4.95 -5.55
CA MET A 212 -6.89 3.79 -6.29
C MET A 212 -6.44 2.44 -5.72
N CYS A 213 -5.44 2.39 -4.85
CA CYS A 213 -4.98 1.13 -4.25
C CYS A 213 -5.11 1.15 -2.72
N LYS A 214 -4.35 1.99 -2.01
CA LYS A 214 -4.29 1.99 -0.54
C LYS A 214 -5.64 2.27 0.12
N HIS A 215 -6.19 3.47 -0.03
CA HIS A 215 -7.40 3.85 0.71
C HIS A 215 -8.59 2.96 0.38
N PRO A 216 -8.90 2.65 -0.89
CA PRO A 216 -10.02 1.77 -1.22
C PRO A 216 -9.85 0.36 -0.70
N THR A 217 -8.63 -0.20 -0.74
CA THR A 217 -8.38 -1.56 -0.23
C THR A 217 -8.52 -1.57 1.29
N GLN A 218 -7.96 -0.58 2.00
CA GLN A 218 -8.17 -0.44 3.44
C GLN A 218 -9.66 -0.31 3.77
N ASP A 219 -10.40 0.56 3.09
CA ASP A 219 -11.84 0.74 3.33
C ASP A 219 -12.61 -0.56 3.09
N PHE A 220 -12.30 -1.28 2.02
CA PHE A 220 -12.94 -2.54 1.69
C PHE A 220 -12.69 -3.61 2.77
N PHE A 221 -11.44 -3.77 3.21
CA PHE A 221 -11.10 -4.74 4.24
C PHE A 221 -11.68 -4.38 5.61
N ASN A 222 -11.54 -3.13 6.03
CA ASN A 222 -11.96 -2.67 7.35
C ASN A 222 -13.50 -2.59 7.47
N ASN A 223 -14.18 -2.05 6.45
CA ASN A 223 -15.61 -1.77 6.53
C ASN A 223 -16.47 -2.92 5.98
N GLU A 224 -16.15 -3.45 4.80
CA GLU A 224 -16.96 -4.51 4.17
C GLU A 224 -16.60 -5.89 4.74
N PHE A 225 -15.31 -6.25 4.70
CA PHE A 225 -14.83 -7.55 5.16
C PHE A 225 -14.64 -7.64 6.68
N GLY A 226 -14.61 -6.51 7.40
CA GLY A 226 -14.51 -6.50 8.85
C GLY A 226 -13.18 -7.03 9.39
N LEU A 227 -12.13 -7.00 8.57
CA LEU A 227 -10.80 -7.43 8.92
C LEU A 227 -9.87 -6.21 8.87
N PRO A 228 -9.30 -5.78 10.02
CA PRO A 228 -8.39 -4.65 10.05
C PRO A 228 -7.21 -4.84 9.10
N LEU A 229 -6.97 -3.84 8.26
CA LEU A 229 -5.85 -3.81 7.33
C LEU A 229 -5.28 -2.39 7.24
N THR A 230 -3.96 -2.28 7.39
CA THR A 230 -3.18 -1.08 7.09
C THR A 230 -2.22 -1.37 5.95
N MET A 231 -2.08 -0.42 5.02
CA MET A 231 -1.13 -0.50 3.92
C MET A 231 -0.08 0.61 4.00
N ASN A 232 1.19 0.24 3.92
CA ASN A 232 2.33 1.14 4.05
C ASN A 232 3.19 1.08 2.78
N PRO A 233 2.90 1.89 1.75
CA PRO A 233 3.77 1.99 0.58
C PRO A 233 5.08 2.70 0.95
N ASN A 234 6.19 2.21 0.41
CA ASN A 234 7.47 2.89 0.44
C ASN A 234 7.76 3.46 -0.95
N TYR A 235 7.75 4.79 -1.07
CA TYR A 235 7.91 5.46 -2.34
C TYR A 235 9.38 5.54 -2.80
N GLU A 236 10.36 5.31 -1.92
CA GLU A 236 11.79 5.23 -2.26
C GLU A 236 12.10 3.92 -2.97
N THR A 237 11.81 2.81 -2.31
CA THR A 237 12.11 1.45 -2.80
C THR A 237 11.03 0.90 -3.71
N LEU A 238 9.90 1.60 -3.82
CA LEU A 238 8.68 1.16 -4.50
C LEU A 238 8.09 -0.12 -3.90
N SER A 239 8.43 -0.48 -2.66
CA SER A 239 7.85 -1.61 -1.94
C SER A 239 6.51 -1.24 -1.27
N CYS A 240 5.79 -2.24 -0.74
CA CYS A 240 4.57 -1.99 0.04
C CYS A 240 4.36 -3.06 1.09
N GLU A 241 3.91 -2.67 2.27
CA GLU A 241 3.46 -3.61 3.30
C GLU A 241 1.95 -3.57 3.45
N LEU A 242 1.33 -4.74 3.62
CA LEU A 242 -0.07 -4.90 3.99
C LEU A 242 -0.11 -5.64 5.33
N VAL A 243 -0.55 -4.99 6.40
CA VAL A 243 -0.55 -5.55 7.76
C VAL A 243 -1.98 -5.85 8.19
N PHE A 244 -2.33 -7.14 8.20
CA PHE A 244 -3.63 -7.59 8.68
C PHE A 244 -3.65 -7.64 10.23
N GLY A 245 -4.77 -7.22 10.82
CA GLY A 245 -4.92 -7.10 12.27
C GLY A 245 -4.49 -5.74 12.82
N GLN A 246 -4.22 -4.77 11.95
CA GLN A 246 -3.93 -3.38 12.30
C GLN A 246 -4.90 -2.47 11.54
N SER A 247 -5.56 -1.56 12.24
CA SER A 247 -6.44 -0.56 11.62
C SER A 247 -5.60 0.57 11.00
N PRO A 248 -6.04 1.15 9.86
CA PRO A 248 -5.31 2.22 9.23
C PRO A 248 -5.27 3.46 10.13
N PRO A 249 -4.17 4.22 10.12
CA PRO A 249 -4.14 5.52 10.78
C PRO A 249 -5.18 6.45 10.16
N SER A 250 -5.54 7.51 10.87
CA SER A 250 -6.33 8.58 10.25
C SER A 250 -5.54 9.21 9.09
N GLN A 251 -6.25 9.81 8.13
CA GLN A 251 -5.61 10.44 6.96
C GLN A 251 -4.63 11.58 7.36
N GLU A 252 -4.79 12.15 8.54
CA GLU A 252 -3.92 13.21 9.08
C GLU A 252 -2.65 12.66 9.73
N GLU A 253 -2.70 11.43 10.23
CA GLU A 253 -1.58 10.70 10.86
C GLU A 253 -0.85 9.82 9.86
N ASP A 254 -1.44 9.59 8.68
CA ASP A 254 -0.87 8.77 7.64
C ASP A 254 0.27 9.49 6.92
N ILE A 255 1.50 9.13 7.28
CA ILE A 255 2.72 9.63 6.63
C ILE A 255 2.75 9.39 5.12
N ALA A 256 1.99 8.44 4.56
CA ALA A 256 1.92 8.29 3.12
C ALA A 256 1.20 9.49 2.49
N SER A 257 0.19 10.07 3.15
CA SER A 257 -0.58 11.23 2.66
C SER A 257 0.26 12.50 2.51
N ALA A 258 1.44 12.54 3.14
CA ALA A 258 2.41 13.61 3.07
C ALA A 258 3.29 13.62 1.80
N GLU A 259 3.28 12.52 1.06
CA GLU A 259 4.30 12.27 0.05
C GLU A 259 4.12 13.12 -1.21
N GLY A 260 5.25 13.56 -1.76
CA GLY A 260 5.28 14.34 -2.99
C GLY A 260 5.10 13.48 -4.24
N CYS A 261 4.86 14.11 -5.38
CA CYS A 261 4.84 13.38 -6.65
C CYS A 261 6.17 12.63 -6.87
N LEU A 262 6.09 11.42 -7.43
CA LEU A 262 7.28 10.73 -7.92
C LEU A 262 7.83 11.45 -9.16
N SER A 263 9.12 11.31 -9.42
CA SER A 263 9.76 11.85 -10.63
C SER A 263 9.19 11.24 -11.92
N SER A 264 8.64 10.03 -11.85
CA SER A 264 7.95 9.34 -12.95
C SER A 264 6.46 9.69 -13.07
N CYS A 265 5.94 10.61 -12.24
CA CYS A 265 4.51 10.94 -12.21
C CYS A 265 4.10 11.82 -13.39
N ASN A 266 3.30 11.29 -14.30
CA ASN A 266 2.79 12.04 -15.46
C ASN A 266 1.98 13.29 -15.09
N THR A 267 1.24 13.27 -13.98
CA THR A 267 0.47 14.44 -13.52
C THR A 267 1.32 15.42 -12.70
N GLY A 268 2.52 15.03 -12.28
CA GLY A 268 3.42 15.86 -11.46
C GLY A 268 4.28 16.85 -12.25
N VAL A 269 4.20 16.85 -13.58
CA VAL A 269 4.99 17.74 -14.45
C VAL A 269 4.69 19.20 -14.10
N GLY A 270 5.72 19.95 -13.72
CA GLY A 270 5.62 21.36 -13.33
C GLY A 270 5.26 21.64 -11.87
N VAL A 271 4.91 20.62 -11.09
CA VAL A 271 4.61 20.75 -9.64
C VAL A 271 5.85 20.44 -8.76
N GLY A 272 6.77 19.63 -9.29
CA GLY A 272 7.97 19.20 -8.58
C GLY A 272 7.74 18.05 -7.60
N THR A 273 8.84 17.52 -7.03
CA THR A 273 8.80 16.37 -6.08
C THR A 273 8.83 16.81 -4.62
N ASP A 274 9.00 18.10 -4.37
CA ASP A 274 9.32 18.66 -3.05
C ASP A 274 8.12 19.34 -2.40
N ALA A 275 6.91 19.15 -2.92
CA ALA A 275 5.65 19.48 -2.26
C ALA A 275 4.80 18.21 -2.14
N PRO A 276 3.91 18.08 -1.14
CA PRO A 276 2.97 16.98 -1.10
C PRO A 276 2.18 16.89 -2.42
N CYS A 277 1.78 15.69 -2.80
CA CYS A 277 1.11 15.46 -4.06
C CYS A 277 -0.15 16.34 -4.18
N HIS A 278 -0.19 17.16 -5.23
CA HIS A 278 -1.25 18.14 -5.47
C HIS A 278 -2.63 17.53 -5.76
N GLN A 279 -2.70 16.22 -6.01
CA GLN A 279 -3.96 15.48 -6.23
C GLN A 279 -4.51 14.85 -4.94
N LEU A 280 -3.81 15.00 -3.79
CA LEU A 280 -4.27 14.47 -2.52
C LEU A 280 -4.93 15.55 -1.65
N PRO A 281 -5.97 15.22 -0.85
CA PRO A 281 -6.76 16.21 -0.12
C PRO A 281 -5.99 16.97 0.98
N ASN A 282 -4.99 16.32 1.59
CA ASN A 282 -4.38 16.78 2.84
C ASN A 282 -3.08 17.59 2.66
N THR A 283 -2.81 18.13 1.46
CA THR A 283 -1.62 18.98 1.24
C THR A 283 -1.55 20.13 2.25
N ALA A 284 -2.66 20.82 2.54
CA ALA A 284 -2.65 21.99 3.43
C ALA A 284 -2.46 21.66 4.92
N ALA A 285 -3.19 20.67 5.45
CA ALA A 285 -3.11 20.27 6.86
C ALA A 285 -1.74 19.67 7.20
N TYR A 286 -1.17 18.90 6.28
CA TYR A 286 0.18 18.36 6.43
C TYR A 286 1.26 19.45 6.37
N LEU A 287 1.14 20.42 5.44
CA LEU A 287 2.07 21.54 5.36
C LEU A 287 2.08 22.37 6.65
N ALA A 288 0.91 22.64 7.24
CA ALA A 288 0.80 23.34 8.52
C ALA A 288 1.54 22.61 9.66
N ARG A 289 1.40 21.28 9.75
CA ARG A 289 2.14 20.50 10.76
C ARG A 289 3.64 20.40 10.48
N LEU A 290 4.07 20.37 9.22
CA LEU A 290 5.49 20.45 8.89
C LEU A 290 6.10 21.79 9.33
N GLU A 291 5.35 22.88 9.22
CA GLU A 291 5.78 24.19 9.71
C GLU A 291 5.88 24.19 11.24
N GLU A 292 4.89 23.63 11.95
CA GLU A 292 4.93 23.46 13.41
C GLU A 292 6.13 22.59 13.85
N ALA A 293 6.37 21.45 13.20
CA ALA A 293 7.47 20.55 13.53
C ALA A 293 8.85 21.18 13.25
N ARG A 294 8.97 22.00 12.19
CA ARG A 294 10.18 22.78 11.92
C ARG A 294 10.41 23.83 13.00
N ALA A 295 9.36 24.56 13.41
CA ALA A 295 9.47 25.56 14.48
C ALA A 295 9.96 24.94 15.79
N VAL A 296 9.44 23.77 16.18
CA VAL A 296 9.88 23.05 17.38
C VAL A 296 11.35 22.61 17.29
N ARG A 297 11.80 22.11 16.13
CA ARG A 297 13.20 21.71 15.94
C ARG A 297 14.13 22.92 16.00
N ASP A 298 13.78 24.01 15.34
CA ASP A 298 14.59 25.22 15.30
C ASP A 298 14.69 25.85 16.71
N GLU A 299 13.63 25.78 17.53
CA GLU A 299 13.66 26.14 18.95
C GLU A 299 14.61 25.25 19.77
N GLN A 300 14.60 23.93 19.53
CA GLN A 300 15.47 22.97 20.22
C GLN A 300 16.95 23.09 19.81
N GLU A 301 17.24 23.48 18.57
CA GLU A 301 18.61 23.71 18.08
C GLU A 301 19.17 25.08 18.53
N SER A 302 18.28 26.01 18.90
CA SER A 302 18.64 27.34 19.42
C SER A 302 18.83 27.40 20.95
N ALA A 303 18.54 26.31 21.66
CA ALA A 303 18.62 26.18 23.12
C ALA A 303 19.86 25.38 23.56
#